data_AF-A0A968M6V6-F1
#
_entry.id   AF-A0A968M6V6-F1
#
_cell.length_a   1.000
_cell.length_b   1.000
_cell.length_c   1.000
_cell.angle_alpha   90.00
_cell.angle_beta   90.00
_cell.angle_gamma   90.00
#
_symmetry.space_group_name_H-M   'P 1'
#
loop_
_entity.id
_entity.type
_entity.pdbx_description
1 polymer ?
#
loop_
_entity_poly.entity_id
_entity_poly.type
_entity_poly.pdbx_seq_one_letter_code
_entity_poly.pdbx_strand_id
1 'polypeptide(L)'
;MAQNIGIVAQGGTVNVGTVNVGGAEQKAPSKQTILVLAASPAGADPLRVDKEMAAIQEVLRGSQQRDRFEVVTRPAATLDRLQDALVDLQPAIVHFCGHGGDGHLVFENPQQINYFFQPKKQGKAVLAAIVETDRAPFQPLADLFGAFAAALELVVFNACETAELAALMATKIPHAVGMAGSVRDDLALAFAKGFYRALFGGMTVEQSFNLGKVAIALVNAEYRDLPVLQGNPHPPTQSSRSYWYRDIHRFDSPAPDRCSKPRTIGPCRPMVGGDRRRAAGAVAATNRQQAGPNRCSAATPLNHQTFVPEDPTVTPKNHGTAKN
;
A
#
# COMPACT_ATOMS: atom_id res chain seq x y z
N MET A 1 -41.39 -13.16 -6.32
CA MET A 1 -42.64 -13.31 -5.55
C MET A 1 -42.54 -14.63 -4.79
N ALA A 2 -42.33 -14.60 -3.47
CA ALA A 2 -42.39 -15.83 -2.67
C ALA A 2 -43.86 -16.04 -2.26
N GLN A 3 -44.45 -17.17 -2.65
CA GLN A 3 -45.78 -17.54 -2.16
C GLN A 3 -45.61 -18.26 -0.82
N ASN A 4 -46.20 -17.71 0.24
CA ASN A 4 -46.32 -18.42 1.51
C ASN A 4 -47.42 -19.47 1.38
N ILE A 5 -47.04 -20.74 1.29
CA ILE A 5 -47.98 -21.86 1.36
C ILE A 5 -48.21 -22.15 2.85
N GLY A 6 -49.30 -21.60 3.40
CA GLY A 6 -49.74 -21.93 4.76
C GLY A 6 -50.49 -23.27 4.76
N ILE A 7 -49.93 -24.29 5.40
CA ILE A 7 -50.61 -25.57 5.62
C ILE A 7 -51.23 -25.53 7.02
N VAL A 8 -52.57 -25.55 7.11
CA VAL A 8 -53.29 -25.74 8.37
C VAL A 8 -53.72 -27.20 8.45
N ALA A 9 -53.07 -27.98 9.31
CA ALA A 9 -53.44 -29.37 9.56
C ALA A 9 -54.28 -29.46 10.84
N GLN A 10 -55.52 -29.93 10.72
CA GLN A 10 -56.34 -30.37 11.86
C GLN A 10 -56.33 -31.89 11.90
N GLY A 11 -55.64 -32.45 12.91
CA GLY A 11 -55.76 -33.86 13.33
C GLY A 11 -55.68 -34.91 12.22
N GLY A 12 -54.50 -35.11 11.63
CA GLY A 12 -54.21 -36.21 10.71
C GLY A 12 -52.74 -36.25 10.29
N THR A 13 -52.23 -37.42 9.91
CA THR A 13 -50.86 -37.60 9.41
C THR A 13 -50.76 -37.10 7.96
N VAL A 14 -49.88 -36.13 7.71
CA VAL A 14 -49.60 -35.63 6.35
C VAL A 14 -48.31 -36.28 5.83
N ASN A 15 -48.41 -37.08 4.76
CA ASN A 15 -47.24 -37.58 4.04
C ASN A 15 -46.81 -36.56 2.99
N VAL A 16 -45.75 -35.82 3.28
CA VAL A 16 -45.13 -34.90 2.31
C VAL A 16 -44.08 -35.70 1.53
N GLY A 17 -44.24 -35.79 0.21
CA GLY A 17 -43.21 -36.33 -0.69
C GLY A 17 -41.95 -35.46 -0.73
N THR A 18 -41.01 -35.78 -1.60
CA THR A 18 -39.72 -35.07 -1.72
C THR A 18 -39.91 -33.56 -1.87
N VAL A 19 -39.50 -32.81 -0.85
CA VAL A 19 -39.46 -31.35 -0.86
C VAL A 19 -38.19 -30.93 -1.58
N ASN A 20 -38.32 -30.48 -2.83
CA ASN A 20 -37.23 -29.81 -3.53
C ASN A 20 -37.12 -28.38 -3.00
N VAL A 21 -36.32 -28.20 -1.94
CA VAL A 21 -35.83 -26.88 -1.55
C VAL A 21 -34.82 -26.49 -2.62
N GLY A 22 -35.22 -25.62 -3.55
CA GLY A 22 -34.31 -25.07 -4.56
C GLY A 22 -33.08 -24.51 -3.86
N GLY A 23 -31.95 -25.22 -3.98
CA GLY A 23 -30.68 -24.76 -3.44
C GLY A 23 -30.39 -23.41 -4.06
N ALA A 24 -30.32 -22.36 -3.25
CA ALA A 24 -29.79 -21.09 -3.68
C ALA A 24 -28.40 -21.37 -4.27
N GLU A 25 -28.22 -21.13 -5.56
CA GLU A 25 -26.89 -21.06 -6.18
C GLU A 25 -26.04 -20.18 -5.27
N GLN A 26 -25.04 -20.78 -4.62
CA GLN A 26 -24.05 -20.00 -3.90
C GLN A 26 -23.26 -19.23 -4.96
N LYS A 27 -23.69 -17.99 -5.22
CA LYS A 27 -22.96 -17.04 -6.06
C LYS A 27 -21.53 -17.03 -5.54
N ALA A 28 -20.59 -17.49 -6.38
CA ALA A 28 -19.17 -17.48 -6.04
C ALA A 28 -18.78 -16.09 -5.52
N PRO A 29 -17.95 -15.99 -4.46
CA PRO A 29 -17.56 -14.70 -3.92
C PRO A 29 -16.98 -13.83 -5.04
N SER A 30 -17.51 -12.61 -5.21
CA SER A 30 -17.08 -11.71 -6.28
C SER A 30 -15.61 -11.34 -6.09
N LYS A 31 -14.76 -11.64 -7.06
CA LYS A 31 -13.33 -11.32 -7.02
C LYS A 31 -13.12 -9.81 -6.88
N GLN A 32 -12.03 -9.42 -6.21
CA GLN A 32 -11.54 -8.05 -6.22
C GLN A 32 -10.77 -7.79 -7.51
N THR A 33 -11.29 -6.88 -8.32
CA THR A 33 -10.63 -6.46 -9.55
C THR A 33 -9.52 -5.47 -9.24
N ILE A 34 -8.32 -5.75 -9.75
CA ILE A 34 -7.14 -4.89 -9.70
C ILE A 34 -6.83 -4.46 -11.13
N LEU A 35 -6.93 -3.17 -11.41
CA LEU A 35 -6.55 -2.59 -12.68
C LEU A 35 -5.08 -2.14 -12.62
N VAL A 36 -4.22 -2.73 -13.45
CA VAL A 36 -2.80 -2.35 -13.58
C VAL A 36 -2.61 -1.61 -14.90
N LEU A 37 -2.33 -0.32 -14.82
CA LEU A 37 -2.05 0.58 -15.94
C LEU A 37 -0.56 0.82 -16.07
N ALA A 38 -0.05 0.78 -17.29
CA ALA A 38 1.34 1.08 -17.59
C ALA A 38 1.48 2.05 -18.74
N ALA A 39 2.26 3.11 -18.56
CA ALA A 39 2.59 4.08 -19.60
C ALA A 39 4.10 4.31 -19.67
N SER A 40 4.67 4.19 -20.86
CA SER A 40 6.07 4.49 -21.15
C SER A 40 6.15 5.03 -22.59
N PRO A 41 5.71 6.29 -22.79
CA PRO A 41 5.54 6.84 -24.12
C PRO A 41 6.85 7.00 -24.87
N ALA A 42 6.78 6.86 -26.19
CA ALA A 42 7.91 7.04 -27.07
C ALA A 42 8.49 8.46 -26.92
N GLY A 43 9.81 8.53 -26.70
CA GLY A 43 10.54 9.79 -26.52
C GLY A 43 10.84 10.14 -25.07
N ALA A 44 10.17 9.52 -24.10
CA ALA A 44 10.57 9.57 -22.69
C ALA A 44 11.78 8.66 -22.41
N ASP A 45 12.37 8.80 -21.22
CA ASP A 45 13.35 7.83 -20.72
C ASP A 45 12.70 6.44 -20.66
N PRO A 46 13.27 5.39 -21.29
CA PRO A 46 12.63 4.08 -21.31
C PRO A 46 12.46 3.50 -19.91
N LEU A 47 11.23 3.11 -19.55
CA LEU A 47 10.95 2.39 -18.30
C LEU A 47 10.61 0.94 -18.57
N ARG A 48 11.04 0.05 -17.68
CA ARG A 48 10.70 -1.38 -17.73
C ARG A 48 9.38 -1.69 -17.03
N VAL A 49 8.33 -0.92 -17.35
CA VAL A 49 6.96 -1.10 -16.81
C VAL A 49 6.39 -2.49 -17.11
N ASP A 50 6.84 -3.12 -18.20
CA ASP A 50 6.53 -4.51 -18.57
C ASP A 50 6.89 -5.50 -17.45
N LYS A 51 8.06 -5.30 -16.82
CA LYS A 51 8.54 -6.18 -15.75
C LYS A 51 7.68 -6.05 -14.50
N GLU A 52 7.21 -4.84 -14.20
CA GLU A 52 6.36 -4.60 -13.04
C GLU A 52 4.99 -5.26 -13.21
N MET A 53 4.35 -5.07 -14.37
CA MET A 53 3.08 -5.75 -14.68
C MET A 53 3.21 -7.28 -14.63
N ALA A 54 4.29 -7.81 -15.21
CA ALA A 54 4.57 -9.25 -15.21
C ALA A 54 4.80 -9.77 -13.78
N ALA A 55 5.51 -9.01 -12.95
CA ALA A 55 5.77 -9.38 -11.57
C ALA A 55 4.49 -9.44 -10.73
N ILE A 56 3.56 -8.50 -10.88
CA ILE A 56 2.27 -8.54 -10.16
C ILE A 56 1.50 -9.81 -10.54
N GLN A 57 1.43 -10.14 -11.83
CA GLN A 57 0.77 -11.36 -12.32
C GLN A 57 1.46 -12.63 -11.81
N GLU A 58 2.80 -12.67 -11.78
CA GLU A 58 3.58 -13.80 -11.27
C GLU A 58 3.32 -14.02 -9.77
N VAL A 59 3.33 -12.94 -8.98
CA VAL A 59 3.04 -13.00 -7.54
C VAL A 59 1.62 -13.48 -7.28
N LEU A 60 0.64 -13.05 -8.10
CA LEU A 60 -0.73 -13.57 -8.00
C LEU A 60 -0.79 -15.08 -8.23
N ARG A 61 -0.16 -15.58 -9.32
CA ARG A 61 -0.16 -17.02 -9.65
C ARG A 61 0.43 -17.88 -8.53
N GLY A 62 1.45 -17.36 -7.84
CA GLY A 62 2.08 -18.02 -6.69
C GLY A 62 1.28 -17.92 -5.38
N SER A 63 0.20 -17.15 -5.32
CA SER A 63 -0.56 -16.95 -4.09
C SER A 63 -1.57 -18.07 -3.83
N GLN A 64 -1.71 -18.42 -2.54
CA GLN A 64 -2.77 -19.31 -2.05
C GLN A 64 -4.17 -18.70 -2.15
N GLN A 65 -4.27 -17.36 -2.20
CA GLN A 65 -5.55 -16.65 -2.28
C GLN A 65 -5.81 -16.06 -3.67
N ARG A 66 -5.16 -16.59 -4.72
CA ARG A 66 -5.27 -16.08 -6.10
C ARG A 66 -6.72 -15.98 -6.60
N ASP A 67 -7.61 -16.87 -6.14
CA ASP A 67 -9.00 -16.92 -6.58
C ASP A 67 -9.84 -15.77 -6.02
N ARG A 68 -9.32 -14.98 -5.06
CA ARG A 68 -9.96 -13.75 -4.55
C ARG A 68 -9.75 -12.55 -5.47
N PHE A 69 -8.78 -12.60 -6.38
CA PHE A 69 -8.37 -11.43 -7.17
C PHE A 69 -8.51 -11.69 -8.67
N GLU A 70 -8.78 -10.62 -9.40
CA GLU A 70 -8.68 -10.57 -10.85
C GLU A 70 -7.79 -9.39 -11.23
N VAL A 71 -6.61 -9.67 -11.80
CA VAL A 71 -5.68 -8.62 -12.24
C VAL A 71 -5.87 -8.38 -13.73
N VAL A 72 -6.41 -7.21 -14.06
CA VAL A 72 -6.60 -6.73 -15.43
C VAL A 72 -5.49 -5.76 -15.78
N THR A 73 -4.73 -6.07 -16.82
CA THR A 73 -3.61 -5.26 -17.28
C THR A 73 -3.99 -4.41 -18.50
N ARG A 74 -3.52 -3.16 -18.51
CA ARG A 74 -3.67 -2.20 -19.61
C ARG A 74 -2.32 -1.54 -19.90
N PRO A 75 -1.47 -2.17 -20.74
CA PRO A 75 -0.23 -1.54 -21.20
C PRO A 75 -0.53 -0.42 -22.17
N ALA A 76 0.44 0.46 -22.40
CA ALA A 76 0.28 1.64 -23.24
C ALA A 76 -0.99 2.42 -22.85
N ALA A 77 -1.11 2.75 -21.57
CA ALA A 77 -2.28 3.42 -21.00
C ALA A 77 -2.39 4.86 -21.50
N THR A 78 -3.49 5.16 -22.19
CA THR A 78 -3.94 6.52 -22.51
C THR A 78 -4.94 6.98 -21.44
N LEU A 79 -5.26 8.27 -21.41
CA LEU A 79 -6.34 8.78 -20.55
C LEU A 79 -7.71 8.19 -20.90
N ASP A 80 -8.00 7.97 -22.19
CA ASP A 80 -9.25 7.31 -22.63
C ASP A 80 -9.31 5.88 -22.10
N ARG A 81 -8.22 5.12 -22.22
CA ARG A 81 -8.15 3.74 -21.71
C ARG A 81 -8.31 3.66 -20.19
N LEU A 82 -7.81 4.66 -19.45
CA LEU A 82 -8.05 4.76 -18.02
C LEU A 82 -9.54 4.97 -17.74
N GLN A 83 -10.18 5.92 -18.41
CA GLN A 83 -11.61 6.22 -18.24
C GLN A 83 -12.48 5.01 -18.58
N ASP A 84 -12.27 4.39 -19.74
CA ASP A 84 -12.99 3.18 -20.16
C ASP A 84 -12.84 2.06 -19.13
N ALA A 85 -11.61 1.80 -18.67
CA ALA A 85 -11.35 0.75 -17.69
C ALA A 85 -12.00 1.03 -16.32
N LEU A 86 -12.07 2.29 -15.88
CA LEU A 86 -12.76 2.65 -14.63
C LEU A 86 -14.27 2.42 -14.75
N VAL A 87 -14.87 2.78 -15.90
CA VAL A 87 -16.30 2.57 -16.18
C VAL A 87 -16.64 1.09 -16.27
N ASP A 88 -15.88 0.34 -17.07
CA ASP A 88 -16.17 -1.06 -17.39
C ASP A 88 -15.92 -1.99 -16.21
N LEU A 89 -14.83 -1.76 -15.47
CA LEU A 89 -14.34 -2.70 -14.47
C LEU A 89 -14.75 -2.33 -13.05
N GLN A 90 -14.99 -1.04 -12.78
CA GLN A 90 -15.15 -0.48 -11.43
C GLN A 90 -14.19 -1.14 -10.42
N PRO A 91 -12.87 -1.02 -10.64
CA PRO A 91 -11.88 -1.80 -9.90
C PRO A 91 -11.86 -1.42 -8.42
N ALA A 92 -11.56 -2.40 -7.56
CA ALA A 92 -11.29 -2.15 -6.15
C ALA A 92 -9.92 -1.52 -5.94
N ILE A 93 -8.95 -1.85 -6.81
CA ILE A 93 -7.58 -1.37 -6.72
C ILE A 93 -7.12 -0.88 -8.09
N VAL A 94 -6.50 0.30 -8.13
CA VAL A 94 -5.78 0.77 -9.32
C VAL A 94 -4.31 0.89 -9.03
N HIS A 95 -3.49 0.32 -9.90
CA HIS A 95 -2.04 0.43 -9.87
C HIS A 95 -1.57 1.12 -11.14
N PHE A 96 -0.88 2.24 -11.00
CA PHE A 96 -0.25 2.94 -12.11
C PHE A 96 1.27 2.78 -12.01
N CYS A 97 1.91 2.40 -13.12
CA CYS A 97 3.36 2.39 -13.26
C CYS A 97 3.76 3.14 -14.54
N GLY A 98 4.72 4.05 -14.43
CA GLY A 98 5.08 4.93 -15.53
C GLY A 98 5.80 6.17 -15.05
N HIS A 99 5.83 7.20 -15.89
CA HIS A 99 6.44 8.47 -15.50
C HIS A 99 5.48 9.33 -14.68
N GLY A 100 6.07 10.08 -13.77
CA GLY A 100 5.47 11.16 -13.03
C GLY A 100 6.51 12.23 -12.72
N GLY A 101 6.09 13.32 -12.13
CA GLY A 101 6.96 14.45 -11.78
C GLY A 101 6.30 15.78 -12.08
N ASP A 102 6.77 16.84 -11.41
CA ASP A 102 6.29 18.22 -11.62
C ASP A 102 4.76 18.36 -11.51
N GLY A 103 4.10 17.55 -10.68
CA GLY A 103 2.64 17.60 -10.49
C GLY A 103 1.82 16.77 -11.49
N HIS A 104 2.47 15.94 -12.32
CA HIS A 104 1.79 15.21 -13.38
C HIS A 104 2.06 13.70 -13.35
N LEU A 105 1.11 12.94 -13.91
CA LEU A 105 1.35 11.60 -14.43
C LEU A 105 1.37 11.65 -15.95
N VAL A 106 2.19 10.80 -16.55
CA VAL A 106 2.42 10.78 -17.99
C VAL A 106 1.71 9.57 -18.60
N PHE A 107 0.83 9.82 -19.57
CA PHE A 107 0.11 8.78 -20.31
C PHE A 107 0.55 8.73 -21.77
N GLU A 108 0.27 7.60 -22.43
CA GLU A 108 0.44 7.48 -23.87
C GLU A 108 -0.43 8.49 -24.62
N ASN A 109 0.10 9.06 -25.70
CA ASN A 109 -0.63 9.98 -26.58
C ASN A 109 -0.47 9.57 -28.06
N PRO A 110 -1.18 8.52 -28.52
CA PRO A 110 -1.06 8.04 -29.89
C PRO A 110 -1.65 9.02 -30.91
N GLN A 111 -2.59 9.88 -30.52
CA GLN A 111 -3.20 10.86 -31.42
C GLN A 111 -2.42 12.18 -31.53
N GLN A 112 -1.33 12.36 -30.76
CA GLN A 112 -0.58 13.63 -30.66
C GLN A 112 -1.46 14.85 -30.35
N ILE A 113 -2.62 14.65 -29.73
CA ILE A 113 -3.55 15.72 -29.36
C ILE A 113 -3.15 16.24 -27.98
N ASN A 114 -2.64 17.48 -27.95
CA ASN A 114 -2.26 18.27 -26.79
C ASN A 114 -1.22 17.66 -25.81
N TYR A 115 -0.30 18.54 -25.40
CA TYR A 115 0.82 18.41 -24.45
C TYR A 115 2.16 17.91 -25.00
N PHE A 116 3.16 18.78 -24.81
CA PHE A 116 4.58 18.47 -24.90
C PHE A 116 5.11 18.34 -23.49
N PHE A 117 5.40 17.13 -23.04
CA PHE A 117 6.21 16.96 -21.85
C PHE A 117 7.66 17.26 -22.22
N GLN A 118 8.23 18.33 -21.68
CA GLN A 118 9.67 18.55 -21.75
C GLN A 118 10.28 18.13 -20.42
N PRO A 119 10.87 16.93 -20.31
CA PRO A 119 11.64 16.58 -19.13
C PRO A 119 12.76 17.62 -18.97
N LYS A 120 12.84 18.25 -17.79
CA LYS A 120 13.81 19.31 -17.44
C LYS A 120 15.27 18.95 -17.72
N LYS A 121 15.59 17.66 -17.92
CA LYS A 121 16.96 17.16 -18.11
C LYS A 121 17.39 16.93 -19.56
N GLN A 122 16.50 16.91 -20.56
CA GLN A 122 16.89 16.44 -21.91
C GLN A 122 16.46 17.31 -23.09
N GLY A 123 15.69 18.39 -22.92
CA GLY A 123 15.36 19.33 -24.02
C GLY A 123 14.66 18.68 -25.23
N LYS A 124 14.24 17.42 -25.12
CA LYS A 124 13.54 16.66 -26.15
C LYS A 124 12.06 16.65 -25.78
N ALA A 125 11.27 17.27 -26.65
CA ALA A 125 9.82 17.21 -26.56
C ALA A 125 9.34 15.75 -26.64
N VAL A 126 8.66 15.30 -25.59
CA VAL A 126 8.02 13.98 -25.53
C VAL A 126 6.53 14.15 -25.84
N LEU A 127 6.02 13.26 -26.68
CA LEU A 127 4.59 13.17 -26.98
C LEU A 127 3.93 12.34 -25.88
N ALA A 128 3.30 13.02 -24.94
CA ALA A 128 2.59 12.38 -23.85
C ALA A 128 1.40 13.25 -23.43
N ALA A 129 0.34 12.60 -22.95
CA ALA A 129 -0.77 13.32 -22.37
C ALA A 129 -0.43 13.65 -20.92
N ILE A 130 -0.49 14.94 -20.60
CA ILE A 130 -0.31 15.49 -19.26
C ILE A 130 -1.66 16.09 -18.85
N VAL A 131 -2.00 15.97 -17.57
CA VAL A 131 -3.06 16.76 -16.98
C VAL A 131 -2.43 18.05 -16.43
N GLU A 132 -2.32 19.11 -17.24
CA GLU A 132 -1.85 20.42 -16.77
C GLU A 132 -3.00 21.25 -16.20
N THR A 133 -2.83 21.80 -15.00
CA THR A 133 -3.66 22.90 -14.52
C THR A 133 -2.80 23.94 -13.82
N ASP A 134 -3.11 25.22 -14.04
CA ASP A 134 -2.33 26.36 -13.54
C ASP A 134 -2.29 26.50 -12.00
N ARG A 135 -3.09 25.71 -11.27
CA ARG A 135 -3.29 25.88 -9.82
C ARG A 135 -3.33 24.59 -9.00
N ALA A 136 -3.58 23.43 -9.59
CA ALA A 136 -3.66 22.14 -8.88
C ALA A 136 -3.46 20.98 -9.88
N PRO A 137 -2.21 20.62 -10.20
CA PRO A 137 -1.91 19.82 -11.39
C PRO A 137 -2.48 18.39 -11.31
N PHE A 138 -2.68 17.86 -10.10
CA PHE A 138 -3.31 16.57 -9.87
C PHE A 138 -4.85 16.59 -9.75
N GLN A 139 -5.49 17.76 -9.69
CA GLN A 139 -6.92 17.86 -9.37
C GLN A 139 -7.84 17.15 -10.36
N PRO A 140 -7.70 17.29 -11.70
CA PRO A 140 -8.60 16.62 -12.63
C PRO A 140 -8.46 15.10 -12.56
N LEU A 141 -7.24 14.60 -12.33
CA LEU A 141 -7.00 13.17 -12.16
C LEU A 141 -7.64 12.65 -10.86
N ALA A 142 -7.52 13.40 -9.77
CA ALA A 142 -8.16 13.04 -8.52
C ALA A 142 -9.70 13.13 -8.60
N ASP A 143 -10.24 14.06 -9.37
CA ASP A 143 -11.69 14.15 -9.61
C ASP A 143 -12.19 12.98 -10.47
N LEU A 144 -11.41 12.56 -11.48
CA LEU A 144 -11.69 11.35 -12.25
C LEU A 144 -11.77 10.12 -11.32
N PHE A 145 -10.74 9.85 -10.52
CA PHE A 145 -10.80 8.72 -9.57
C PHE A 145 -11.90 8.90 -8.52
N GLY A 146 -12.15 10.14 -8.08
CA GLY A 146 -13.21 10.49 -7.14
C GLY A 146 -14.61 10.12 -7.62
N ALA A 147 -14.88 10.20 -8.93
CA ALA A 147 -16.14 9.75 -9.52
C ALA A 147 -16.39 8.24 -9.32
N PHE A 148 -15.34 7.46 -9.04
CA PHE A 148 -15.40 6.01 -8.80
C PHE A 148 -15.06 5.62 -7.35
N ALA A 149 -15.04 6.59 -6.42
CA ALA A 149 -14.65 6.36 -5.03
C ALA A 149 -15.46 5.29 -4.29
N ALA A 150 -16.70 5.03 -4.72
CA ALA A 150 -17.54 3.98 -4.14
C ALA A 150 -17.05 2.55 -4.44
N ALA A 151 -16.28 2.37 -5.52
CA ALA A 151 -15.69 1.09 -5.89
C ALA A 151 -14.23 0.97 -5.42
N LEU A 152 -13.49 2.09 -5.41
CA LEU A 152 -12.06 2.13 -5.11
C LEU A 152 -11.76 2.02 -3.61
N GLU A 153 -10.92 1.06 -3.26
CA GLU A 153 -10.39 0.85 -1.91
C GLU A 153 -8.93 1.31 -1.78
N LEU A 154 -8.18 1.24 -2.88
CA LEU A 154 -6.76 1.56 -2.93
C LEU A 154 -6.35 2.07 -4.32
N VAL A 155 -5.52 3.12 -4.35
CA VAL A 155 -4.71 3.47 -5.52
C VAL A 155 -3.22 3.39 -5.20
N VAL A 156 -2.41 2.92 -6.15
CA VAL A 156 -0.96 2.86 -6.04
C VAL A 156 -0.36 3.59 -7.22
N PHE A 157 0.20 4.78 -6.99
CA PHE A 157 0.92 5.56 -7.98
C PHE A 157 2.42 5.25 -7.87
N ASN A 158 2.87 4.22 -8.56
CA ASN A 158 4.27 3.81 -8.60
C ASN A 158 5.03 4.60 -9.70
N ALA A 159 5.14 5.91 -9.47
CA ALA A 159 5.79 6.87 -10.36
C ALA A 159 6.41 8.01 -9.53
N CYS A 160 7.41 8.70 -10.10
CA CYS A 160 8.15 9.76 -9.41
C CYS A 160 7.23 10.89 -8.90
N GLU A 161 7.50 11.37 -7.67
CA GLU A 161 6.88 12.58 -7.07
C GLU A 161 5.34 12.58 -7.06
N THR A 162 4.74 11.44 -6.73
CA THR A 162 3.28 11.22 -6.69
C THR A 162 2.68 11.31 -5.28
N ALA A 163 3.46 11.67 -4.27
CA ALA A 163 2.99 11.79 -2.89
C ALA A 163 1.84 12.81 -2.71
N GLU A 164 1.87 13.92 -3.44
CA GLU A 164 0.81 14.94 -3.40
C GLU A 164 -0.51 14.40 -3.98
N LEU A 165 -0.44 13.68 -5.10
CA LEU A 165 -1.60 12.99 -5.66
C LEU A 165 -2.17 11.95 -4.69
N ALA A 166 -1.31 11.19 -3.99
CA ALA A 166 -1.76 10.24 -2.98
C ALA A 166 -2.48 10.94 -1.81
N ALA A 167 -1.97 12.09 -1.37
CA ALA A 167 -2.62 12.87 -0.31
C ALA A 167 -3.99 13.40 -0.74
N LEU A 168 -4.09 13.90 -1.98
CA LEU A 168 -5.35 14.33 -2.57
C LEU A 168 -6.34 13.17 -2.69
N MET A 169 -5.88 11.99 -3.10
CA MET A 169 -6.71 10.79 -3.21
C MET A 169 -7.21 10.28 -1.86
N ALA A 170 -6.42 10.38 -0.79
CA ALA A 170 -6.89 10.04 0.56
C ALA A 170 -8.10 10.88 1.01
N THR A 171 -8.31 12.08 0.46
CA THR A 171 -9.54 12.83 0.74
C THR A 171 -10.81 12.17 0.15
N LYS A 172 -10.63 11.27 -0.83
CA LYS A 172 -11.72 10.67 -1.63
C LYS A 172 -11.89 9.17 -1.37
N ILE A 173 -10.81 8.41 -1.15
CA ILE A 173 -10.83 6.95 -1.02
C ILE A 173 -10.05 6.47 0.22
N PRO A 174 -10.22 5.22 0.68
CA PRO A 174 -9.66 4.74 1.93
C PRO A 174 -8.12 4.77 1.97
N HIS A 175 -7.45 4.36 0.88
CA HIS A 175 -5.99 4.28 0.84
C HIS A 175 -5.42 4.78 -0.48
N ALA A 176 -4.28 5.47 -0.41
CA ALA A 176 -3.51 5.86 -1.57
C ALA A 176 -2.01 5.75 -1.28
N VAL A 177 -1.27 5.12 -2.19
CA VAL A 177 0.18 5.06 -2.15
C VAL A 177 0.75 5.95 -3.24
N GLY A 178 1.78 6.72 -2.90
CA GLY A 178 2.57 7.50 -3.85
C GLY A 178 4.06 7.49 -3.48
N MET A 179 4.89 8.14 -4.29
CA MET A 179 6.33 8.27 -4.07
C MET A 179 6.70 9.71 -3.72
N ALA A 180 7.47 9.90 -2.65
CA ALA A 180 7.90 11.21 -2.18
C ALA A 180 8.95 11.90 -3.06
N GLY A 181 9.54 11.17 -4.01
CA GLY A 181 10.61 11.67 -4.86
C GLY A 181 10.80 10.79 -6.10
N SER A 182 12.00 10.89 -6.71
CA SER A 182 12.37 10.04 -7.84
C SER A 182 12.50 8.57 -7.43
N VAL A 183 11.84 7.69 -8.19
CA VAL A 183 11.91 6.24 -8.01
C VAL A 183 12.65 5.60 -9.19
N ARG A 184 13.57 4.68 -8.90
CA ARG A 184 14.26 3.88 -9.91
C ARG A 184 13.47 2.62 -10.23
N ASP A 185 13.60 2.10 -11.45
CA ASP A 185 12.93 0.88 -11.93
C ASP A 185 13.09 -0.32 -10.98
N ASP A 186 14.29 -0.54 -10.44
CA ASP A 186 14.55 -1.68 -9.55
C ASP A 186 13.87 -1.52 -8.19
N LEU A 187 13.75 -0.28 -7.68
CA LEU A 187 13.03 0.03 -6.44
C LEU A 187 11.52 -0.06 -6.64
N ALA A 188 11.00 0.46 -7.76
CA ALA A 188 9.58 0.34 -8.14
C ALA A 188 9.15 -1.13 -8.27
N LEU A 189 9.97 -1.94 -8.96
CA LEU A 189 9.74 -3.38 -9.10
C LEU A 189 9.80 -4.12 -7.77
N ALA A 190 10.78 -3.79 -6.92
CA ALA A 190 10.92 -4.40 -5.59
C ALA A 190 9.73 -4.07 -4.69
N PHE A 191 9.29 -2.81 -4.69
CA PHE A 191 8.10 -2.36 -3.99
C PHE A 191 6.87 -3.14 -4.43
N ALA A 192 6.57 -3.17 -5.74
CA ALA A 192 5.40 -3.87 -6.28
C ALA A 192 5.42 -5.37 -5.91
N LYS A 193 6.57 -6.05 -6.04
CA LYS A 193 6.70 -7.47 -5.64
C LYS A 193 6.43 -7.68 -4.15
N GLY A 194 7.02 -6.87 -3.28
CA GLY A 194 6.82 -6.96 -1.83
C GLY A 194 5.38 -6.66 -1.43
N PHE A 195 4.83 -5.58 -1.96
CA PHE A 195 3.48 -5.12 -1.70
C PHE A 195 2.43 -6.17 -2.08
N TYR A 196 2.43 -6.60 -3.36
CA TYR A 196 1.43 -7.56 -3.83
C TYR A 196 1.62 -8.97 -3.27
N ARG A 197 2.85 -9.34 -2.84
CA ARG A 197 3.05 -10.63 -2.16
C ARG A 197 2.33 -10.66 -0.82
N ALA A 198 2.40 -9.59 -0.05
CA ALA A 198 1.64 -9.45 1.18
C ALA A 198 0.13 -9.34 0.92
N LEU A 199 -0.27 -8.50 -0.05
CA LEU A 199 -1.67 -8.25 -0.35
C LEU A 199 -2.39 -9.53 -0.81
N PHE A 200 -1.81 -10.23 -1.79
CA PHE A 200 -2.34 -11.52 -2.23
C PHE A 200 -2.19 -12.60 -1.16
N GLY A 201 -1.32 -12.42 -0.18
CA GLY A 201 -1.20 -13.27 1.02
C GLY A 201 -2.32 -13.04 2.04
N GLY A 202 -3.18 -12.03 1.85
CA GLY A 202 -4.29 -11.69 2.74
C GLY A 202 -3.94 -10.70 3.85
N MET A 203 -2.80 -10.01 3.75
CA MET A 203 -2.43 -8.95 4.69
C MET A 203 -3.20 -7.65 4.38
N THR A 204 -3.34 -6.77 5.37
CA THR A 204 -3.98 -5.44 5.16
C THR A 204 -3.16 -4.56 4.23
N VAL A 205 -3.73 -3.43 3.79
CA VAL A 205 -3.01 -2.46 2.95
C VAL A 205 -1.76 -1.92 3.65
N GLU A 206 -1.85 -1.60 4.94
CA GLU A 206 -0.75 -1.07 5.75
C GLU A 206 0.36 -2.10 5.94
N GLN A 207 -0.02 -3.36 6.21
CA GLN A 207 0.93 -4.46 6.32
C GLN A 207 1.63 -4.72 4.99
N SER A 208 0.87 -4.69 3.89
CA SER A 208 1.39 -4.86 2.53
C SER A 208 2.33 -3.73 2.13
N PHE A 209 1.97 -2.49 2.47
CA PHE A 209 2.82 -1.31 2.30
C PHE A 209 4.13 -1.45 3.07
N ASN A 210 4.09 -1.88 4.33
CA ASN A 210 5.28 -2.12 5.13
C ASN A 210 6.18 -3.21 4.51
N LEU A 211 5.61 -4.29 3.98
CA LEU A 211 6.42 -5.30 3.28
C LEU A 211 7.02 -4.77 1.98
N GLY A 212 6.29 -3.92 1.25
CA GLY A 212 6.83 -3.19 0.09
C GLY A 212 8.05 -2.34 0.44
N LYS A 213 7.99 -1.57 1.54
CA LYS A 213 9.13 -0.79 2.05
C LYS A 213 10.32 -1.66 2.43
N VAL A 214 10.07 -2.81 3.08
CA VAL A 214 11.12 -3.79 3.39
C VAL A 214 11.74 -4.34 2.11
N ALA A 215 10.94 -4.65 1.08
CA ALA A 215 11.44 -5.13 -0.20
C ALA A 215 12.35 -4.10 -0.89
N ILE A 216 12.01 -2.80 -0.83
CA ILE A 216 12.91 -1.73 -1.27
C ILE A 216 14.20 -1.75 -0.43
N ALA A 217 14.09 -1.82 0.89
CA ALA A 217 15.25 -1.75 1.78
C ALA A 217 16.25 -2.90 1.57
N LEU A 218 15.78 -4.07 1.12
CA LEU A 218 16.64 -5.19 0.72
C LEU A 218 17.44 -4.93 -0.56
N VAL A 219 16.94 -4.08 -1.45
CA VAL A 219 17.67 -3.62 -2.65
C VAL A 219 18.57 -2.44 -2.30
N ASN A 220 18.02 -1.45 -1.60
CA ASN A 220 18.74 -0.31 -1.06
C ASN A 220 17.99 0.30 0.13
N ALA A 221 18.59 0.24 1.32
CA ALA A 221 18.01 0.72 2.58
C ALA A 221 17.73 2.23 2.60
N GLU A 222 18.47 3.04 1.83
CA GLU A 222 18.30 4.50 1.78
C GLU A 222 16.92 4.91 1.24
N TYR A 223 16.36 4.11 0.34
CA TYR A 223 15.09 4.40 -0.32
C TYR A 223 13.88 3.77 0.39
N ARG A 224 14.07 3.17 1.58
CA ARG A 224 13.01 2.48 2.33
C ARG A 224 11.75 3.33 2.49
N ASP A 225 11.91 4.62 2.76
CA ASP A 225 10.84 5.55 3.07
C ASP A 225 10.39 6.38 1.86
N LEU A 226 10.87 6.04 0.65
CA LEU A 226 10.44 6.69 -0.59
C LEU A 226 8.93 6.52 -0.86
N PRO A 227 8.33 5.33 -0.71
CA PRO A 227 6.88 5.19 -0.79
C PRO A 227 6.22 5.78 0.46
N VAL A 228 5.11 6.48 0.25
CA VAL A 228 4.24 7.01 1.30
C VAL A 228 2.84 6.43 1.14
N LEU A 229 2.24 6.05 2.27
CA LEU A 229 0.86 5.61 2.35
C LEU A 229 0.04 6.72 3.00
N GLN A 230 -1.01 7.15 2.31
CA GLN A 230 -2.00 8.10 2.80
C GLN A 230 -3.28 7.30 3.06
N GLY A 231 -3.78 7.38 4.28
CA GLY A 231 -4.99 6.69 4.71
C GLY A 231 -6.07 7.68 5.11
N ASN A 232 -7.32 7.35 4.80
CA ASN A 232 -8.48 8.04 5.33
C ASN A 232 -9.19 7.12 6.32
N PRO A 233 -9.17 7.44 7.63
CA PRO A 233 -9.89 6.61 8.60
C PRO A 233 -11.40 6.59 8.33
N HIS A 234 -11.97 7.61 7.64
CA HIS A 234 -13.41 7.78 7.41
C HIS A 234 -13.70 8.21 5.94
N PRO A 235 -13.60 7.29 4.96
CA PRO A 235 -13.93 7.59 3.57
C PRO A 235 -15.43 7.94 3.41
N PRO A 236 -15.79 8.92 2.55
CA PRO A 236 -17.18 9.42 2.43
C PRO A 236 -18.20 8.40 1.91
N THR A 237 -17.75 7.25 1.39
CA THR A 237 -18.63 6.18 0.92
C THR A 237 -18.10 4.81 1.37
N GLN A 238 -18.65 4.25 2.45
CA GLN A 238 -18.43 2.84 2.79
C GLN A 238 -19.36 1.97 1.95
N SER A 239 -18.82 1.42 0.87
CA SER A 239 -19.47 0.32 0.14
C SER A 239 -19.45 -0.93 1.01
N SER A 240 -20.61 -1.60 1.15
CA SER A 240 -20.77 -2.89 1.85
C SER A 240 -19.99 -4.06 1.20
N ARG A 241 -19.22 -3.77 0.15
CA ARG A 241 -18.35 -4.71 -0.56
C ARG A 241 -16.90 -4.71 -0.06
N SER A 242 -16.57 -3.94 0.98
CA SER A 242 -15.18 -3.88 1.42
C SER A 242 -14.70 -5.18 2.03
N TYR A 243 -13.86 -5.91 1.30
CA TYR A 243 -13.30 -7.18 1.76
C TYR A 243 -12.36 -6.97 2.95
N TRP A 244 -11.67 -5.82 2.99
CA TRP A 244 -10.74 -5.47 4.06
C TRP A 244 -11.44 -5.16 5.39
N TYR A 245 -12.73 -4.81 5.37
CA TYR A 245 -13.50 -4.53 6.60
C TYR A 245 -14.17 -5.79 7.17
N ARG A 246 -14.48 -6.79 6.34
CA ARG A 246 -15.14 -8.03 6.79
C ARG A 246 -14.24 -8.95 7.61
N ASP A 247 -12.92 -8.86 7.45
CA ASP A 247 -11.98 -9.74 8.15
C ASP A 247 -11.53 -9.19 9.53
N ILE A 248 -11.68 -7.89 9.79
CA ILE A 248 -11.35 -7.28 11.10
C ILE A 248 -12.27 -7.84 12.21
N HIS A 249 -13.50 -8.22 11.88
CA HIS A 249 -14.46 -8.74 12.85
C HIS A 249 -14.61 -10.27 12.87
N ARG A 250 -13.85 -11.01 12.05
CA ARG A 250 -13.93 -12.48 12.03
C ARG A 250 -12.90 -13.17 12.91
N PHE A 251 -11.81 -12.49 13.26
CA PHE A 251 -10.75 -13.03 14.12
C PHE A 251 -10.83 -12.61 15.59
N ASP A 252 -11.74 -11.69 15.97
CA ASP A 252 -11.89 -11.18 17.34
C ASP A 252 -12.99 -11.86 18.17
N SER A 253 -13.44 -13.06 17.80
CA SER A 253 -14.25 -13.89 18.69
C SER A 253 -13.44 -15.08 19.18
N PRO A 254 -12.88 -15.06 20.41
CA PRO A 254 -12.50 -16.30 21.04
C PRO A 254 -13.78 -17.14 21.21
N ALA A 255 -13.70 -18.40 20.79
CA ALA A 255 -14.77 -19.37 21.01
C ALA A 255 -15.18 -19.34 22.51
N PRO A 256 -16.47 -19.50 22.85
CA PRO A 256 -16.85 -19.69 24.24
C PRO A 256 -16.28 -21.04 24.70
N ASP A 257 -15.16 -20.99 25.41
CA ASP A 257 -14.62 -22.13 26.16
C ASP A 257 -15.65 -22.55 27.21
N ARG A 258 -16.49 -23.51 26.83
CA ARG A 258 -17.15 -24.40 27.78
C ARG A 258 -16.11 -25.41 28.22
N CYS A 259 -15.36 -25.08 29.26
CA CYS A 259 -14.72 -26.12 30.06
C CYS A 259 -14.88 -25.84 31.55
N SER A 260 -15.44 -26.85 32.19
CA SER A 260 -15.86 -26.98 33.58
C SER A 260 -14.79 -26.59 34.62
N LYS A 261 -15.22 -25.76 35.58
CA LYS A 261 -14.84 -25.62 37.00
C LYS A 261 -13.38 -25.94 37.42
N PRO A 262 -12.70 -25.03 38.15
CA PRO A 262 -11.34 -25.27 38.64
C PRO A 262 -11.32 -26.36 39.72
N ARG A 263 -10.45 -27.36 39.56
CA ARG A 263 -10.04 -28.26 40.64
C ARG A 263 -9.18 -27.48 41.64
N THR A 264 -9.48 -27.66 42.91
CA THR A 264 -8.76 -27.11 44.06
C THR A 264 -7.31 -27.61 44.09
N ILE A 265 -6.36 -26.69 44.14
CA ILE A 265 -4.94 -26.99 44.43
C ILE A 265 -4.78 -26.92 45.95
N GLY A 266 -4.48 -28.06 46.58
CA GLY A 266 -4.11 -28.14 47.99
C GLY A 266 -2.70 -27.60 48.26
N PRO A 267 -2.37 -27.23 49.52
CA PRO A 267 -1.14 -26.51 49.83
C PRO A 267 0.11 -27.41 49.77
N CYS A 268 1.18 -26.90 49.14
CA CYS A 268 2.51 -27.51 49.16
C CYS A 268 3.12 -27.48 50.56
N ARG A 269 3.56 -28.65 51.07
CA ARG A 269 4.42 -28.77 52.25
C ARG A 269 5.89 -28.50 51.89
N PRO A 270 6.70 -27.89 52.78
CA PRO A 270 8.14 -27.80 52.59
C PRO A 270 8.83 -29.07 53.11
N MET A 271 9.84 -29.55 52.40
CA MET A 271 10.79 -30.55 52.88
C MET A 271 12.16 -29.90 53.04
N VAL A 272 12.69 -30.01 54.26
CA VAL A 272 13.96 -29.48 54.76
C VAL A 272 15.04 -30.55 54.65
N GLY A 273 16.24 -30.14 54.22
CA GLY A 273 17.53 -30.61 54.75
C GLY A 273 18.09 -31.95 54.26
N GLY A 274 19.38 -31.96 53.89
CA GLY A 274 20.11 -33.22 53.68
C GLY A 274 21.49 -33.06 53.05
N ASP A 275 22.49 -32.96 53.92
CA ASP A 275 23.92 -32.69 53.72
C ASP A 275 24.74 -33.77 52.95
N ARG A 276 25.83 -33.30 52.29
CA ARG A 276 27.20 -33.88 52.23
C ARG A 276 27.59 -35.12 51.36
N ARG A 277 28.52 -34.83 50.43
CA ARG A 277 29.97 -35.24 50.36
C ARG A 277 30.48 -36.22 49.27
N ARG A 278 31.55 -35.73 48.60
CA ARG A 278 32.78 -36.35 48.03
C ARG A 278 32.60 -37.21 46.76
N ALA A 279 33.47 -37.19 45.74
CA ALA A 279 34.90 -36.85 45.54
C ALA A 279 35.11 -36.50 44.04
N ALA A 280 36.25 -36.15 43.42
CA ALA A 280 37.53 -35.48 43.68
C ALA A 280 38.28 -35.45 42.31
N GLY A 281 39.13 -34.43 42.05
CA GLY A 281 40.06 -34.36 40.90
C GLY A 281 39.91 -33.07 40.07
N ALA A 282 40.44 -31.91 40.49
CA ALA A 282 41.80 -31.39 40.23
C ALA A 282 42.12 -31.30 38.72
N VAL A 283 42.51 -30.16 38.12
CA VAL A 283 43.63 -29.27 38.48
C VAL A 283 43.41 -27.84 37.92
N ALA A 284 43.78 -26.86 38.76
CA ALA A 284 44.36 -25.51 38.57
C ALA A 284 44.32 -24.80 37.19
N ALA A 285 44.31 -23.46 37.09
CA ALA A 285 44.80 -22.45 38.01
C ALA A 285 44.19 -21.07 37.70
N THR A 286 43.88 -20.38 38.81
CA THR A 286 44.02 -18.94 39.10
C THR A 286 43.28 -17.90 38.24
N ASN A 287 42.14 -17.38 38.73
CA ASN A 287 41.93 -16.31 39.73
C ASN A 287 42.37 -14.92 39.23
N ARG A 288 41.43 -14.01 38.98
CA ARG A 288 40.71 -13.11 39.94
C ARG A 288 41.32 -11.71 39.76
N GLN A 289 40.60 -10.61 39.91
CA GLN A 289 39.41 -10.33 40.70
C GLN A 289 38.80 -9.04 40.10
N GLN A 290 37.48 -8.99 39.88
CA GLN A 290 36.49 -8.20 40.66
C GLN A 290 36.85 -6.69 40.75
N ALA A 291 35.94 -5.75 40.58
CA ALA A 291 34.57 -5.71 41.07
C ALA A 291 33.78 -4.60 40.37
N GLY A 292 32.51 -4.86 40.11
CA GLY A 292 31.39 -4.11 40.71
C GLY A 292 31.09 -2.67 40.25
N PRO A 293 29.83 -2.23 40.40
CA PRO A 293 29.17 -1.27 39.50
C PRO A 293 28.98 0.10 40.14
N ASN A 294 28.71 1.16 39.35
CA ASN A 294 27.66 2.15 39.65
C ASN A 294 27.59 3.34 38.67
N ARG A 295 26.33 3.62 38.29
CA ARG A 295 25.60 4.90 38.27
C ARG A 295 25.93 6.01 37.26
N CYS A 296 24.81 6.51 36.73
CA CYS A 296 24.56 7.77 36.03
C CYS A 296 25.18 9.01 36.70
N SER A 297 25.60 9.98 35.89
CA SER A 297 25.26 11.39 36.12
C SER A 297 25.40 12.21 34.83
N ALA A 298 24.63 13.29 34.77
CA ALA A 298 24.40 14.18 33.64
C ALA A 298 25.39 15.37 33.56
N ALA A 299 25.24 16.16 32.48
CA ALA A 299 25.50 17.62 32.37
C ALA A 299 26.97 18.09 32.30
N THR A 300 27.45 19.06 31.49
CA THR A 300 26.94 19.95 30.40
C THR A 300 28.21 20.53 29.66
N PRO A 301 28.24 21.70 28.97
CA PRO A 301 28.52 21.86 27.53
C PRO A 301 29.86 22.55 27.20
N LEU A 302 30.19 22.67 25.91
CA LEU A 302 31.08 23.72 25.40
C LEU A 302 30.41 24.47 24.25
N ASN A 303 30.32 25.78 24.46
CA ASN A 303 29.80 26.81 23.56
C ASN A 303 30.97 27.48 22.82
N HIS A 304 30.63 28.36 21.86
CA HIS A 304 31.47 29.24 21.03
C HIS A 304 31.92 28.64 19.68
N GLN A 305 31.79 29.31 18.53
CA GLN A 305 31.65 30.74 18.29
C GLN A 305 31.06 31.00 16.88
N THR A 306 30.38 32.14 16.80
CA THR A 306 29.79 32.83 15.65
C THR A 306 30.76 33.20 14.53
N PHE A 307 30.32 33.14 13.27
CA PHE A 307 30.80 34.05 12.22
C PHE A 307 29.71 34.32 11.17
N VAL A 308 29.41 35.60 10.98
CA VAL A 308 28.57 36.20 9.93
C VAL A 308 29.51 36.91 8.96
N PRO A 309 29.17 36.98 7.66
CA PRO A 309 29.53 38.17 6.89
C PRO A 309 28.30 38.81 6.24
N GLU A 310 28.21 40.13 6.44
CA GLU A 310 27.36 41.06 5.67
C GLU A 310 27.96 41.26 4.28
N ASP A 311 27.10 41.42 3.27
CA ASP A 311 27.46 41.81 1.90
C ASP A 311 26.77 43.14 1.56
N PRO A 312 27.50 44.23 1.30
CA PRO A 312 26.95 45.44 0.74
C PRO A 312 27.30 45.52 -0.75
N THR A 313 26.31 45.69 -1.63
CA THR A 313 26.29 46.76 -2.64
C THR A 313 25.07 46.66 -3.57
N VAL A 314 24.21 47.66 -3.45
CA VAL A 314 23.22 48.05 -4.46
C VAL A 314 23.92 48.95 -5.49
N THR A 315 23.84 48.61 -6.77
CA THR A 315 24.02 49.57 -7.88
C THR A 315 22.94 49.33 -8.94
N PRO A 316 22.17 50.36 -9.33
CA PRO A 316 21.44 50.35 -10.59
C PRO A 316 22.08 51.34 -11.58
N LYS A 317 22.22 50.95 -12.84
CA LYS A 317 22.16 51.86 -14.01
C LYS A 317 22.21 51.06 -15.32
N ASN A 318 21.03 50.88 -15.91
CA ASN A 318 20.86 50.60 -17.33
C ASN A 318 21.18 51.88 -18.13
N HIS A 319 21.94 51.73 -19.21
CA HIS A 319 22.06 52.68 -20.31
C HIS A 319 21.77 51.93 -21.61
N GLY A 320 20.95 52.54 -22.48
CA GLY A 320 20.96 52.27 -23.91
C GLY A 320 19.65 51.82 -24.53
N THR A 321 18.71 52.76 -24.71
CA THR A 321 17.75 52.71 -25.83
C THR A 321 18.15 53.74 -26.90
N ALA A 322 18.09 53.29 -28.14
CA ALA A 322 17.86 54.03 -29.40
C ALA A 322 18.94 54.99 -29.94
N LYS A 323 19.52 54.67 -31.11
CA LYS A 323 19.15 55.23 -32.44
C LYS A 323 20.26 54.95 -33.47
N ASN A 324 19.78 54.65 -34.70
CA ASN A 324 20.46 54.43 -35.99
C ASN A 324 21.08 53.05 -36.24
#